data_AF-A0A8J8N9V2-F1
#
_entry.id   AF-A0A8J8N9V2-F1
#
_cell.length_a   1.000
_cell.length_b   1.000
_cell.length_c   1.000
_cell.angle_alpha   90.00
_cell.angle_beta   90.00
_cell.angle_gamma   90.00
#
_symmetry.space_group_name_H-M   'P 1'
#
loop_
_entity.id
_entity.type
_entity.pdbx_description
1 polymer ?
#
loop_
_entity_poly.entity_id
_entity_poly.type
_entity_poly.pdbx_seq_one_letter_code
_entity_poly.pdbx_strand_id
1 'polypeptide(L)'
;MHIWSHYQKGATGQHFEVIEVLLIVLIRPLLAVQERVRQSYLRIKKQDHRQKKKKKNTEPSNYIQLIKRPSTQIDILQRKYTRSLDCINIIGSMVSQSIEFLDALRNFWIIPLFLMFKRMVQLRLEVERFLEAQINSYNIENWKEVCNSRDYLLFLSKIKSDNRIVRDEMKLLLENSLPKTKCLDKVKRERVLYFLNDNLEANIKQVCLSYMRDQLLILVRQRKGINKRPIEWLKLQLCVQASIFVAQQPVLVCESGEFSYDFYTRCQKSDDQVLISQYIEKLNI
;
A
#
# COMPACT_ATOMS: atom_id res chain seq x y z
N MET A 1 -16.68 -14.21 -27.12
CA MET A 1 -17.44 -13.56 -26.02
C MET A 1 -17.08 -12.06 -26.02
N HIS A 2 -17.82 -11.25 -26.79
CA HIS A 2 -17.58 -9.81 -26.97
C HIS A 2 -18.70 -9.02 -26.25
N ILE A 3 -18.37 -8.26 -25.19
CA ILE A 3 -19.33 -7.43 -24.45
C ILE A 3 -18.93 -5.92 -24.41
N TRP A 4 -17.81 -5.51 -25.01
CA TRP A 4 -17.23 -4.18 -24.75
C TRP A 4 -17.16 -3.19 -25.94
N SER A 5 -17.77 -3.45 -27.10
CA SER A 5 -17.69 -2.50 -28.23
C SER A 5 -18.69 -1.32 -28.17
N HIS A 6 -19.65 -1.31 -27.24
CA HIS A 6 -20.76 -0.33 -27.30
C HIS A 6 -20.62 0.93 -26.42
N TYR A 7 -19.55 1.08 -25.62
CA TYR A 7 -19.47 2.18 -24.64
C TYR A 7 -18.74 3.47 -25.12
N GLN A 8 -18.43 3.60 -26.41
CA GLN A 8 -17.61 4.72 -26.92
C GLN A 8 -18.38 5.97 -27.40
N LYS A 9 -19.70 6.07 -27.24
CA LYS A 9 -20.44 7.25 -27.70
C LYS A 9 -21.39 7.83 -26.64
N GLY A 10 -21.03 9.03 -26.16
CA GLY A 10 -21.98 10.00 -25.62
C GLY A 10 -21.73 10.43 -24.18
N ALA A 11 -21.16 11.62 -23.99
CA ALA A 11 -21.49 12.53 -22.88
C ALA A 11 -20.75 13.87 -23.04
N THR A 12 -21.39 14.82 -23.74
CA THR A 12 -21.05 16.25 -23.75
C THR A 12 -22.10 17.01 -22.93
N GLY A 13 -21.67 17.97 -22.11
CA GLY A 13 -22.50 19.14 -21.77
C GLY A 13 -22.68 19.48 -20.29
N GLN A 14 -23.14 18.56 -19.43
CA GLN A 14 -23.61 18.92 -18.07
C GLN A 14 -22.67 18.52 -16.91
N HIS A 15 -21.47 18.02 -17.20
CA HIS A 15 -20.57 17.47 -16.17
C HIS A 15 -19.66 18.49 -15.47
N PHE A 16 -19.68 19.78 -15.84
CA PHE A 16 -18.68 20.74 -15.40
C PHE A 16 -18.83 21.19 -13.92
N GLU A 17 -20.04 21.31 -13.37
CA GLU A 17 -20.21 21.74 -11.96
C GLU A 17 -19.92 20.62 -10.94
N VAL A 18 -20.02 19.34 -11.34
CA VAL A 18 -19.71 18.20 -10.46
C VAL A 18 -18.18 18.00 -10.32
N ILE A 19 -17.40 18.47 -11.31
CA ILE A 19 -15.95 18.29 -11.39
C ILE A 19 -15.20 19.18 -10.38
N GLU A 20 -15.65 20.41 -10.14
CA GLU A 20 -15.00 21.32 -9.18
C GLU A 20 -15.21 20.87 -7.72
N VAL A 21 -16.39 20.30 -7.43
CA VAL A 21 -16.72 19.73 -6.10
C VAL A 21 -15.95 18.43 -5.85
N LEU A 22 -15.67 17.63 -6.89
CA LEU A 22 -14.87 16.40 -6.79
C LEU A 22 -13.37 16.68 -6.55
N LEU A 23 -12.82 17.72 -7.17
CA LEU A 23 -11.42 18.16 -7.02
C LEU A 23 -11.09 18.65 -5.59
N ILE A 24 -12.02 19.35 -4.93
CA ILE A 24 -11.78 19.95 -3.60
C ILE A 24 -12.00 18.94 -2.47
N VAL A 25 -12.95 18.02 -2.61
CA VAL A 25 -13.45 17.21 -1.49
C VAL A 25 -12.80 15.83 -1.38
N LEU A 26 -12.32 15.22 -2.46
CA LEU A 26 -11.67 13.90 -2.42
C LEU A 26 -10.15 13.95 -2.42
N ILE A 27 -9.56 14.86 -3.20
CA ILE A 27 -8.12 14.89 -3.45
C ILE A 27 -7.36 15.55 -2.30
N ARG A 28 -7.88 16.64 -1.72
CA ARG A 28 -7.23 17.33 -0.59
C ARG A 28 -7.12 16.44 0.66
N PRO A 29 -8.14 15.66 1.06
CA PRO A 29 -8.00 14.73 2.17
C PRO A 29 -7.01 13.59 1.86
N LEU A 30 -7.08 12.97 0.67
CA LEU A 30 -6.16 11.88 0.29
C LEU A 30 -4.69 12.34 0.23
N LEU A 31 -4.42 13.51 -0.35
CA LEU A 31 -3.06 14.10 -0.37
C LEU A 31 -2.62 14.59 1.02
N ALA A 32 -3.53 15.15 1.83
CA ALA A 32 -3.22 15.55 3.21
C ALA A 32 -2.95 14.35 4.12
N VAL A 33 -3.63 13.22 3.89
CA VAL A 33 -3.40 11.93 4.56
C VAL A 33 -2.04 11.37 4.16
N GLN A 34 -1.71 11.41 2.86
CA GLN A 34 -0.41 10.98 2.36
C GLN A 34 0.74 11.83 2.93
N GLU A 35 0.55 13.14 3.03
CA GLU A 35 1.55 14.05 3.61
C GLU A 35 1.68 13.85 5.13
N ARG A 36 0.59 13.53 5.86
CA ARG A 36 0.65 13.17 7.29
C ARG A 36 1.38 11.84 7.51
N VAL A 37 1.10 10.81 6.71
CA VAL A 37 1.81 9.51 6.79
C VAL A 37 3.29 9.69 6.46
N ARG A 38 3.61 10.44 5.40
CA ARG A 38 4.98 10.78 5.00
C ARG A 38 5.70 11.60 6.08
N GLN A 39 5.05 12.58 6.70
CA GLN A 39 5.62 13.37 7.79
C GLN A 39 5.82 12.54 9.06
N SER A 40 4.90 11.64 9.41
CA SER A 40 5.09 10.68 10.51
C SER A 40 6.31 9.78 10.25
N TYR A 41 6.49 9.29 9.03
CA TYR A 41 7.67 8.50 8.64
C TYR A 41 8.98 9.31 8.71
N LEU A 42 8.97 10.59 8.30
CA LEU A 42 10.13 11.48 8.39
C LEU A 42 10.48 11.90 9.83
N ARG A 43 9.49 12.02 10.72
CA ARG A 43 9.71 12.26 12.16
C ARG A 43 10.38 11.06 12.84
N ILE A 44 10.01 9.84 12.44
CA ILE A 44 10.62 8.59 12.93
C ILE A 44 12.11 8.54 12.54
N LYS A 45 12.47 8.86 11.29
CA LYS A 45 13.87 8.94 10.85
C LYS A 45 14.71 10.00 11.59
N LYS A 46 14.08 11.10 12.05
CA LYS A 46 14.78 12.16 12.80
C LYS A 46 14.96 11.82 14.29
N GLN A 47 14.13 10.95 14.87
CA GLN A 47 14.31 10.46 16.25
C GLN A 47 15.45 9.43 16.34
N ASP A 48 15.61 8.55 15.35
CA ASP A 48 16.75 7.59 15.29
C ASP A 48 18.12 8.28 15.18
N HIS A 49 18.20 9.44 14.52
CA HIS A 49 19.45 10.19 14.43
C HIS A 49 19.78 11.02 15.69
N ARG A 50 18.82 11.28 16.58
CA ARG A 50 19.07 12.02 17.83
C ARG A 50 19.55 11.13 18.98
N GLN A 51 19.36 9.81 18.95
CA GLN A 51 19.83 8.90 20.01
C GLN A 51 21.28 8.42 19.86
N LYS A 52 21.98 8.75 18.75
CA LYS A 52 23.39 8.35 18.54
C LYS A 52 24.45 9.39 18.99
N LYS A 53 24.09 10.44 19.73
CA LYS A 53 25.08 11.43 20.23
C LYS A 53 24.84 11.83 21.69
N LYS A 54 25.50 11.10 22.62
CA LYS A 54 25.99 11.44 23.99
C LYS A 54 26.22 10.09 24.70
N LYS A 55 27.32 9.74 25.39
CA LYS A 55 28.53 10.41 25.92
C LYS A 55 29.58 9.29 26.21
N LYS A 56 30.87 9.65 26.26
CA LYS A 56 32.04 8.80 26.61
C LYS A 56 32.40 8.96 28.11
N ASN A 57 33.05 7.93 28.67
CA ASN A 57 33.83 7.82 29.94
C ASN A 57 32.99 7.68 31.25
N THR A 58 33.27 6.82 32.26
CA THR A 58 34.47 6.06 32.74
C THR A 58 33.95 4.97 33.73
N GLU A 59 34.26 3.68 33.55
CA GLU A 59 35.14 2.79 34.38
C GLU A 59 34.45 2.03 35.55
N PRO A 60 35.03 0.95 36.12
CA PRO A 60 34.56 -0.42 35.88
C PRO A 60 34.09 -1.16 37.15
N SER A 61 33.72 -2.43 36.98
CA SER A 61 33.35 -3.43 38.00
C SER A 61 31.86 -3.49 38.40
N ASN A 62 31.12 -4.33 37.67
CA ASN A 62 30.40 -5.44 38.29
C ASN A 62 30.01 -6.43 37.19
N TYR A 63 30.47 -7.67 37.38
CA TYR A 63 30.17 -8.83 36.56
C TYR A 63 28.67 -9.17 36.70
N ILE A 64 27.80 -8.38 36.07
CA ILE A 64 26.45 -8.83 35.76
C ILE A 64 26.65 -9.77 34.59
N GLN A 65 26.42 -11.06 34.81
CA GLN A 65 26.28 -12.07 33.78
C GLN A 65 25.57 -11.42 32.58
N LEU A 66 26.27 -11.34 31.44
CA LEU A 66 25.68 -10.85 30.20
C LEU A 66 24.47 -11.75 29.90
N ILE A 67 23.29 -11.31 30.33
CA ILE A 67 22.02 -11.69 29.74
C ILE A 67 22.22 -11.31 28.27
N LYS A 68 22.49 -12.29 27.41
CA LYS A 68 22.54 -12.12 25.96
C LYS A 68 21.23 -11.43 25.59
N ARG A 69 21.29 -10.12 25.35
CA ARG A 69 20.08 -9.31 25.22
C ARG A 69 19.29 -9.84 24.01
N PRO A 70 17.98 -10.10 24.16
CA PRO A 70 17.08 -10.34 23.04
C PRO A 70 17.05 -9.20 22.01
N SER A 71 17.74 -8.08 22.25
CA SER A 71 17.74 -6.87 21.42
C SER A 71 18.03 -7.13 19.96
N THR A 72 18.99 -8.00 19.63
CA THR A 72 19.31 -8.31 18.23
C THR A 72 18.17 -9.04 17.53
N GLN A 73 17.49 -9.95 18.22
CA GLN A 73 16.38 -10.71 17.65
C GLN A 73 15.11 -9.85 17.54
N ILE A 74 14.90 -8.92 18.48
CA ILE A 74 13.86 -7.89 18.38
C ILE A 74 14.11 -6.97 17.18
N ASP A 75 15.34 -6.51 16.97
CA ASP A 75 15.67 -5.66 15.82
C ASP A 75 15.42 -6.39 14.49
N ILE A 76 15.78 -7.68 14.41
CA ILE A 76 15.51 -8.53 13.25
C ILE A 76 14.00 -8.65 13.01
N LEU A 77 13.22 -8.93 14.07
CA LEU A 77 11.77 -9.00 14.02
C LEU A 77 11.17 -7.71 13.46
N GLN A 78 11.48 -6.59 14.09
CA GLN A 78 10.94 -5.29 13.71
C GLN A 78 11.28 -4.96 12.26
N ARG A 79 12.52 -5.23 11.84
CA ARG A 79 12.95 -5.00 10.45
C ARG A 79 12.19 -5.87 9.45
N LYS A 80 12.04 -7.17 9.72
CA LYS A 80 11.37 -8.13 8.84
C LYS A 80 9.89 -7.78 8.66
N TYR A 81 9.16 -7.61 9.76
CA TYR A 81 7.73 -7.29 9.71
C TYR A 81 7.44 -5.89 9.16
N THR A 82 8.27 -4.90 9.49
CA THR A 82 8.14 -3.55 8.90
C THR A 82 8.36 -3.61 7.39
N ARG A 83 9.35 -4.40 6.92
CA ARG A 83 9.58 -4.59 5.49
C ARG A 83 8.36 -5.21 4.79
N SER A 84 7.66 -6.14 5.42
CA SER A 84 6.42 -6.70 4.87
C SER A 84 5.33 -5.65 4.71
N LEU A 85 5.12 -4.86 5.75
CA LEU A 85 4.14 -3.78 5.73
C LEU A 85 4.51 -2.70 4.71
N ASP A 86 5.80 -2.38 4.56
CA ASP A 86 6.32 -1.46 3.55
C ASP A 86 6.06 -1.96 2.13
N CYS A 87 6.23 -3.26 1.87
CA CYS A 87 5.84 -3.87 0.59
C CYS A 87 4.33 -3.77 0.36
N ILE A 88 3.50 -4.13 1.35
CA ILE A 88 2.03 -4.03 1.26
C ILE A 88 1.59 -2.58 0.96
N ASN A 89 2.26 -1.60 1.54
CA ASN A 89 1.99 -0.18 1.32
C ASN A 89 2.24 0.28 -0.13
N ILE A 90 2.97 -0.50 -0.95
CA ILE A 90 3.09 -0.21 -2.39
C ILE A 90 1.72 -0.22 -3.06
N ILE A 91 0.81 -1.12 -2.64
CA ILE A 91 -0.56 -1.17 -3.17
C ILE A 91 -1.29 0.16 -2.90
N GLY A 92 -1.18 0.70 -1.69
CA GLY A 92 -1.76 1.99 -1.33
C GLY A 92 -1.13 3.16 -2.10
N SER A 93 0.19 3.14 -2.29
CA SER A 93 0.90 4.12 -3.12
C SER A 93 0.45 4.09 -4.57
N MET A 94 0.25 2.90 -5.13
CA MET A 94 -0.24 2.72 -6.50
C MET A 94 -1.65 3.26 -6.66
N VAL A 95 -2.54 3.02 -5.70
CA VAL A 95 -3.90 3.60 -5.69
C VAL A 95 -3.81 5.13 -5.76
N SER A 96 -3.01 5.74 -4.88
CA SER A 96 -2.80 7.19 -4.86
C SER A 96 -2.25 7.72 -6.20
N GLN A 97 -1.22 7.08 -6.73
CA GLN A 97 -0.62 7.50 -8.00
C GLN A 97 -1.59 7.34 -9.16
N SER A 98 -2.40 6.27 -9.17
CA SER A 98 -3.31 5.97 -10.28
C SER A 98 -4.55 6.86 -10.31
N ILE A 99 -4.99 7.42 -9.17
CA ILE A 99 -6.20 8.26 -9.09
C ILE A 99 -6.16 9.40 -10.12
N GLU A 100 -5.06 10.14 -10.21
CA GLU A 100 -4.93 11.28 -11.14
C GLU A 100 -5.12 10.84 -12.61
N PHE A 101 -4.55 9.70 -12.98
CA PHE A 101 -4.57 9.17 -14.35
C PHE A 101 -5.93 8.57 -14.71
N LEU A 102 -6.51 7.83 -13.77
CA LEU A 102 -7.78 7.18 -13.93
C LEU A 102 -8.90 8.22 -14.01
N ASP A 103 -8.89 9.24 -13.16
CA ASP A 103 -9.92 10.30 -13.18
C ASP A 103 -10.05 10.99 -14.56
N ALA A 104 -8.93 11.23 -15.25
CA ALA A 104 -8.92 11.76 -16.62
C ALA A 104 -9.63 10.88 -17.65
N LEU A 105 -9.78 9.58 -17.37
CA LEU A 105 -10.48 8.62 -18.25
C LEU A 105 -12.01 8.57 -17.99
N ARG A 106 -12.55 9.42 -17.09
CA ARG A 106 -13.99 9.66 -16.85
C ARG A 106 -14.86 8.44 -16.54
N ASN A 107 -14.26 7.30 -16.19
CA ASN A 107 -14.97 6.06 -15.87
C ASN A 107 -15.01 5.82 -14.35
N PHE A 108 -15.82 4.85 -13.93
CA PHE A 108 -16.15 4.58 -12.53
C PHE A 108 -14.99 3.92 -11.75
N TRP A 109 -13.85 4.61 -11.63
CA TRP A 109 -12.59 4.11 -11.08
C TRP A 109 -12.56 3.92 -9.56
N ILE A 110 -13.56 4.47 -8.86
CA ILE A 110 -13.65 4.41 -7.41
C ILE A 110 -13.78 2.98 -6.88
N ILE A 111 -14.48 2.10 -7.62
CA ILE A 111 -14.67 0.69 -7.22
C ILE A 111 -13.36 -0.08 -7.29
N PRO A 112 -12.61 -0.07 -8.41
CA PRO A 112 -11.35 -0.77 -8.43
C PRO A 112 -10.31 -0.24 -7.45
N LEU A 113 -10.25 1.07 -7.25
CA LEU A 113 -9.36 1.67 -6.25
C LEU A 113 -9.74 1.23 -4.84
N PHE A 114 -11.04 1.15 -4.56
CA PHE A 114 -11.54 0.60 -3.31
C PHE A 114 -11.18 -0.88 -3.14
N LEU A 115 -11.29 -1.71 -4.19
CA LEU A 115 -10.90 -3.12 -4.16
C LEU A 115 -9.41 -3.30 -3.86
N MET A 116 -8.55 -2.48 -4.48
CA MET A 116 -7.10 -2.51 -4.24
C MET A 116 -6.76 -2.07 -2.81
N PHE A 117 -7.39 -0.99 -2.33
CA PHE A 117 -7.20 -0.51 -0.96
C PHE A 117 -7.73 -1.51 0.09
N LYS A 118 -8.89 -2.12 -0.15
CA LYS A 118 -9.44 -3.20 0.67
C LYS A 118 -8.49 -4.40 0.72
N ARG A 119 -7.90 -4.79 -0.42
CA ARG A 119 -6.91 -5.88 -0.44
C ARG A 119 -5.66 -5.54 0.37
N MET A 120 -5.19 -4.31 0.31
CA MET A 120 -4.10 -3.83 1.16
C MET A 120 -4.45 -3.99 2.64
N VAL A 121 -5.65 -3.55 3.07
CA VAL A 121 -6.11 -3.70 4.46
C VAL A 121 -6.14 -5.17 4.89
N GLN A 122 -6.66 -6.07 4.05
CA GLN A 122 -6.69 -7.51 4.34
C GLN A 122 -5.29 -8.07 4.61
N LEU A 123 -4.32 -7.74 3.76
CA LEU A 123 -2.94 -8.19 3.92
C LEU A 123 -2.32 -7.66 5.22
N ARG A 124 -2.57 -6.38 5.56
CA ARG A 124 -2.07 -5.79 6.81
C ARG A 124 -2.66 -6.45 8.05
N LEU A 125 -3.96 -6.77 8.03
CA LEU A 125 -4.61 -7.50 9.13
C LEU A 125 -4.09 -8.92 9.25
N GLU A 126 -3.71 -9.56 8.14
CA GLU A 126 -3.08 -10.88 8.18
C GLU A 126 -1.71 -10.82 8.89
N VAL A 127 -0.90 -9.79 8.65
CA VAL A 127 0.34 -9.55 9.42
C VAL A 127 0.06 -9.39 10.91
N GLU A 128 -0.95 -8.60 11.26
CA GLU A 128 -1.35 -8.38 12.65
C GLU A 128 -1.76 -9.69 13.33
N ARG A 129 -2.60 -10.51 12.67
CA ARG A 129 -3.01 -11.83 13.17
C ARG A 129 -1.81 -12.75 13.41
N PHE A 130 -0.82 -12.75 12.51
CA PHE A 130 0.40 -13.55 12.69
C PHE A 130 1.19 -13.13 13.94
N LEU A 131 1.31 -11.83 14.19
CA LEU A 131 1.96 -11.31 15.40
C LEU A 131 1.12 -11.60 16.65
N GLU A 132 -0.20 -11.40 16.62
CA GLU A 132 -1.06 -11.72 17.77
C GLU A 132 -1.00 -13.21 18.15
N ALA A 133 -1.00 -14.08 17.15
CA ALA A 133 -0.86 -15.52 17.34
C ALA A 133 0.56 -15.97 17.67
N GLN A 134 1.52 -15.03 17.74
CA GLN A 134 2.94 -15.30 18.00
C GLN A 134 3.51 -16.38 17.07
N ILE A 135 3.20 -16.31 15.77
CA ILE A 135 3.71 -17.25 14.78
C ILE A 135 5.11 -16.84 14.35
N ASN A 136 6.10 -17.73 14.50
CA ASN A 136 7.49 -17.46 14.13
C ASN A 136 7.75 -17.64 12.63
N SER A 137 7.11 -16.83 11.80
CA SER A 137 7.17 -16.97 10.33
C SER A 137 8.55 -16.69 9.73
N TYR A 138 9.46 -16.06 10.49
CA TYR A 138 10.81 -15.71 10.03
C TYR A 138 11.91 -16.53 10.70
N ASN A 139 11.57 -17.58 11.45
CA ASN A 139 12.51 -18.43 12.17
C ASN A 139 13.48 -17.61 13.06
N ILE A 140 12.94 -16.60 13.75
CA ILE A 140 13.67 -15.75 14.69
C ILE A 140 14.09 -16.62 15.89
N GLU A 141 15.35 -16.55 16.26
CA GLU A 141 15.88 -17.32 17.40
C GLU A 141 15.31 -16.78 18.72
N ASN A 142 15.22 -17.65 19.73
CA ASN A 142 14.68 -17.31 21.05
C ASN A 142 13.27 -16.67 20.99
N TRP A 143 12.45 -17.12 20.03
CA TRP A 143 11.13 -16.55 19.75
C TRP A 143 10.23 -16.38 20.98
N LYS A 144 10.22 -17.36 21.88
CA LYS A 144 9.42 -17.28 23.13
C LYS A 144 9.88 -16.12 24.02
N GLU A 145 11.18 -15.91 24.16
CA GLU A 145 11.74 -14.79 24.96
C GLU A 145 11.44 -13.45 24.30
N VAL A 146 11.56 -13.40 22.97
CA VAL A 146 11.21 -12.24 22.14
C VAL A 146 9.74 -11.86 22.34
N CYS A 147 8.80 -12.79 22.20
CA CYS A 147 7.37 -12.54 22.34
C CYS A 147 6.96 -12.08 23.76
N ASN A 148 7.70 -12.50 24.78
CA ASN A 148 7.48 -12.10 26.17
C ASN A 148 8.15 -10.76 26.53
N SER A 149 8.93 -10.18 25.61
CA SER A 149 9.61 -8.91 25.85
C SER A 149 8.66 -7.72 25.78
N ARG A 150 8.96 -6.68 26.56
CA ARG A 150 8.25 -5.39 26.49
C ARG A 150 8.32 -4.78 25.09
N ASP A 151 9.45 -4.91 24.41
CA ASP A 151 9.66 -4.32 23.09
C ASP A 151 8.78 -4.97 22.02
N TYR A 152 8.54 -6.28 22.12
CA TYR A 152 7.57 -6.97 21.28
C TYR A 152 6.15 -6.43 21.48
N LEU A 153 5.72 -6.29 22.74
CA LEU A 153 4.38 -5.77 23.05
C LEU A 153 4.19 -4.33 22.53
N LEU A 154 5.23 -3.49 22.66
CA LEU A 154 5.23 -2.13 22.09
C LEU A 154 5.15 -2.16 20.56
N PHE A 155 5.91 -3.06 19.92
CA PHE A 155 5.87 -3.23 18.47
C PHE A 155 4.48 -3.70 17.99
N LEU A 156 3.91 -4.73 18.61
CA LEU A 156 2.56 -5.21 18.29
C LEU A 156 1.51 -4.12 18.49
N SER A 157 1.55 -3.39 19.61
CA SER A 157 0.65 -2.27 19.88
C SER A 157 0.73 -1.19 18.80
N LYS A 158 1.95 -0.87 18.34
CA LYS A 158 2.16 0.06 17.22
C LYS A 158 1.51 -0.46 15.93
N ILE A 159 1.75 -1.73 15.56
CA ILE A 159 1.15 -2.32 14.35
C ILE A 159 -0.38 -2.26 14.40
N LYS A 160 -0.99 -2.60 15.54
CA LYS A 160 -2.44 -2.49 15.75
C LYS A 160 -2.96 -1.07 15.57
N SER A 161 -2.26 -0.07 16.14
CA SER A 161 -2.61 1.34 15.99
C SER A 161 -2.51 1.80 14.54
N ASP A 162 -1.42 1.43 13.85
CA ASP A 162 -1.21 1.78 12.44
C ASP A 162 -2.29 1.15 11.55
N ASN A 163 -2.62 -0.13 11.77
CA ASN A 163 -3.67 -0.82 11.05
C ASN A 163 -5.07 -0.28 11.33
N ARG A 164 -5.35 0.14 12.58
CA ARG A 164 -6.58 0.85 12.92
C ARG A 164 -6.73 2.12 12.09
N ILE A 165 -5.69 2.95 12.01
CA ILE A 165 -5.71 4.18 11.19
C ILE A 165 -6.04 3.84 9.74
N VAL A 166 -5.34 2.87 9.15
CA VAL A 166 -5.57 2.47 7.75
C VAL A 166 -7.00 1.95 7.52
N ARG A 167 -7.56 1.20 8.47
CA ARG A 167 -8.95 0.72 8.41
C ARG A 167 -9.95 1.86 8.53
N ASP A 168 -9.70 2.81 9.43
CA ASP A 168 -10.58 3.96 9.63
C ASP A 168 -10.58 4.85 8.36
N GLU A 169 -9.44 4.98 7.68
CA GLU A 169 -9.35 5.62 6.35
C GLU A 169 -10.16 4.88 5.28
N MET A 170 -10.17 3.54 5.28
CA MET A 170 -11.02 2.76 4.36
C MET A 170 -12.50 3.03 4.61
N LYS A 171 -12.92 3.15 5.88
CA LYS A 171 -14.30 3.50 6.22
C LYS A 171 -14.66 4.89 5.73
N LEU A 172 -13.78 5.87 5.91
CA LEU A 172 -13.98 7.23 5.38
C LEU A 172 -14.09 7.22 3.85
N LEU A 173 -13.25 6.45 3.16
CA LEU A 173 -13.35 6.29 1.70
C LEU A 173 -14.69 5.67 1.29
N LEU A 174 -15.17 4.66 2.03
CA LEU A 174 -16.47 4.04 1.79
C LEU A 174 -17.62 5.04 2.00
N GLU A 175 -17.63 5.74 3.13
CA GLU A 175 -18.62 6.76 3.48
C GLU A 175 -18.69 7.87 2.43
N ASN A 176 -17.54 8.31 1.90
CA ASN A 176 -17.46 9.31 0.85
C ASN A 176 -17.87 8.79 -0.54
N SER A 177 -17.84 7.47 -0.75
CA SER A 177 -18.18 6.83 -2.02
C SER A 177 -19.67 6.46 -2.09
N LEU A 178 -20.28 6.08 -0.97
CA LEU A 178 -21.69 5.63 -0.90
C LEU A 178 -22.71 6.65 -1.43
N PRO A 179 -22.66 7.95 -1.08
CA PRO A 179 -23.59 8.95 -1.62
C PRO A 179 -23.47 9.08 -3.15
N LYS A 180 -22.27 8.88 -3.70
CA LYS A 180 -22.00 9.03 -5.13
C LYS A 180 -22.56 7.89 -5.96
N THR A 181 -22.71 6.70 -5.36
CA THR A 181 -23.40 5.59 -6.02
C THR A 181 -24.89 5.85 -6.20
N LYS A 182 -25.48 6.75 -5.40
CA LYS A 182 -26.90 7.13 -5.53
C LYS A 182 -27.19 7.90 -6.82
N CYS A 183 -26.17 8.47 -7.46
CA CYS A 183 -26.29 9.13 -8.77
C CYS A 183 -26.28 8.14 -9.94
N LEU A 184 -26.07 6.84 -9.68
CA LEU A 184 -26.07 5.80 -10.71
C LEU A 184 -27.46 5.22 -10.96
N ASP A 185 -27.64 4.71 -12.19
CA ASP A 185 -28.76 3.84 -12.54
C ASP A 185 -28.77 2.56 -11.68
N LYS A 186 -29.95 1.95 -11.53
CA LYS A 186 -30.18 0.81 -10.61
C LYS A 186 -29.19 -0.33 -10.83
N VAL A 187 -28.98 -0.75 -12.08
CA VAL A 187 -28.12 -1.89 -12.43
C VAL A 187 -26.66 -1.59 -12.11
N LYS A 188 -26.18 -0.38 -12.44
CA LYS A 188 -24.81 0.02 -12.08
C LYS A 188 -24.67 0.13 -10.56
N ARG A 189 -25.61 0.80 -9.89
CA ARG A 189 -25.60 0.99 -8.43
C ARG A 189 -25.50 -0.34 -7.68
N GLU A 190 -26.31 -1.34 -8.04
CA GLU A 190 -26.28 -2.66 -7.42
C GLU A 190 -24.90 -3.33 -7.57
N ARG A 191 -24.30 -3.27 -8.77
CA ARG A 191 -22.93 -3.78 -9.00
C ARG A 191 -21.89 -3.02 -8.18
N VAL A 192 -22.02 -1.70 -8.08
CA VAL A 192 -21.10 -0.86 -7.30
C VAL A 192 -21.18 -1.18 -5.81
N LEU A 193 -22.39 -1.26 -5.26
CA LEU A 193 -22.62 -1.55 -3.85
C LEU A 193 -22.13 -2.95 -3.45
N TYR A 194 -22.22 -3.92 -4.36
CA TYR A 194 -21.62 -5.24 -4.13
C TYR A 194 -20.12 -5.15 -3.81
N PHE A 195 -19.38 -4.26 -4.47
CA PHE A 195 -17.95 -4.08 -4.24
C PHE A 195 -17.61 -3.07 -3.14
N LEU A 196 -18.42 -2.03 -2.98
CA LEU A 196 -18.31 -1.04 -1.92
C LEU A 196 -18.97 -1.54 -0.63
N ASN A 197 -18.44 -2.63 -0.08
CA ASN A 197 -18.77 -3.11 1.25
C ASN A 197 -17.52 -3.20 2.13
N ASP A 198 -17.70 -3.05 3.44
CA ASP A 198 -16.65 -3.07 4.45
C ASP A 198 -16.32 -4.49 4.95
N ASN A 199 -16.90 -5.54 4.37
CA ASN A 199 -16.61 -6.91 4.76
C ASN A 199 -15.17 -7.29 4.39
N LEU A 200 -14.25 -7.18 5.35
CA LEU A 200 -12.83 -7.49 5.20
C LEU A 200 -12.53 -8.99 5.12
N GLU A 201 -13.47 -9.86 5.49
CA GLU A 201 -13.30 -11.31 5.36
C GLU A 201 -13.64 -11.82 3.93
N ALA A 202 -14.28 -10.99 3.10
CA ALA A 202 -14.59 -11.35 1.73
C ALA A 202 -13.31 -11.57 0.91
N ASN A 203 -13.10 -12.77 0.37
CA ASN A 203 -11.93 -13.04 -0.48
C ASN A 203 -12.06 -12.31 -1.83
N ILE A 204 -11.41 -11.15 -1.94
CA ILE A 204 -11.39 -10.33 -3.16
C ILE A 204 -10.09 -10.46 -3.96
N LYS A 205 -9.19 -11.39 -3.58
CA LYS A 205 -7.85 -11.51 -4.19
C LYS A 205 -7.95 -11.59 -5.71
N GLN A 206 -8.73 -12.53 -6.25
CA GLN A 206 -8.81 -12.75 -7.69
C GLN A 206 -9.42 -11.56 -8.44
N VAL A 207 -10.49 -10.98 -7.91
CA VAL A 207 -11.14 -9.79 -8.50
C VAL A 207 -10.18 -8.61 -8.54
N CYS A 208 -9.44 -8.39 -7.46
CA CYS A 208 -8.43 -7.34 -7.35
C CYS A 208 -7.29 -7.55 -8.36
N LEU A 209 -6.79 -8.79 -8.48
CA LEU A 209 -5.70 -9.12 -9.41
C LEU A 209 -6.11 -8.99 -10.88
N SER A 210 -7.30 -9.49 -11.24
CA SER A 210 -7.84 -9.33 -12.59
C SER A 210 -7.97 -7.85 -12.94
N TYR A 211 -8.48 -7.02 -12.03
CA TYR A 211 -8.54 -5.59 -12.28
C TYR A 211 -7.15 -4.95 -12.50
N MET A 212 -6.18 -5.22 -11.61
CA MET A 212 -4.86 -4.62 -11.72
C MET A 212 -4.14 -5.02 -13.01
N ARG A 213 -4.24 -6.30 -13.41
CA ARG A 213 -3.60 -6.83 -14.63
C ARG A 213 -4.35 -6.43 -15.89
N ASP A 214 -5.63 -6.72 -15.94
CA ASP A 214 -6.41 -6.73 -17.18
C ASP A 214 -6.97 -5.33 -17.52
N GLN A 215 -6.90 -4.39 -16.57
CA GLN A 215 -7.38 -3.03 -16.78
C GLN A 215 -6.27 -2.01 -16.51
N LEU A 216 -5.82 -1.90 -15.26
CA LEU A 216 -4.92 -0.82 -14.87
C LEU A 216 -3.57 -0.91 -15.59
N LEU A 217 -2.92 -2.08 -15.57
CA LEU A 217 -1.63 -2.27 -16.22
C LEU A 217 -1.71 -2.07 -17.75
N ILE A 218 -2.80 -2.51 -18.38
CA ILE A 218 -3.03 -2.28 -19.82
C ILE A 218 -3.09 -0.79 -20.13
N LEU A 219 -3.86 -0.02 -19.35
CA LEU A 219 -4.01 1.43 -19.56
C LEU A 219 -2.68 2.16 -19.39
N VAL A 220 -1.91 1.78 -18.38
CA VAL A 220 -0.59 2.37 -18.11
C VAL A 220 0.41 2.03 -19.21
N ARG A 221 0.46 0.77 -19.68
CA ARG A 221 1.31 0.36 -20.82
C ARG A 221 0.93 1.09 -22.10
N GLN A 222 -0.36 1.31 -22.33
CA GLN A 222 -0.87 2.08 -23.48
C GLN A 222 -0.77 3.60 -23.30
N ARG A 223 -0.24 4.08 -22.17
CA ARG A 223 -0.14 5.51 -21.80
C ARG A 223 -1.48 6.26 -21.97
N LYS A 224 -2.59 5.60 -21.64
CA LYS A 224 -3.93 6.20 -21.70
C LYS A 224 -4.18 7.02 -20.43
N GLY A 225 -4.50 8.29 -20.59
CA GLY A 225 -4.77 9.22 -19.48
C GLY A 225 -4.14 10.59 -19.73
N ILE A 226 -3.70 11.24 -18.66
CA ILE A 226 -3.03 12.55 -18.71
C ILE A 226 -1.66 12.41 -19.38
N ASN A 227 -1.29 13.40 -20.20
CA ASN A 227 0.04 13.45 -20.80
C ASN A 227 1.09 13.74 -19.70
N LYS A 228 2.03 12.80 -19.51
CA LYS A 228 3.10 12.84 -18.49
C LYS A 228 4.43 12.50 -19.15
N ARG A 229 5.53 12.84 -18.48
CA ARG A 229 6.88 12.53 -18.99
C ARG A 229 7.06 11.01 -19.11
N PRO A 230 7.84 10.49 -20.08
CA PRO A 230 8.06 9.05 -20.25
C PRO A 230 8.48 8.35 -18.96
N ILE A 231 9.30 9.01 -18.13
CA ILE A 231 9.74 8.47 -16.85
C ILE A 231 8.63 8.31 -15.82
N GLU A 232 7.65 9.22 -15.79
CA GLU A 232 6.52 9.14 -14.86
C GLU A 232 5.61 7.96 -15.24
N TRP A 233 5.44 7.71 -16.54
CA TRP A 233 4.78 6.51 -17.05
C TRP A 233 5.49 5.22 -16.65
N LEU A 234 6.83 5.18 -16.77
CA LEU A 234 7.61 4.04 -16.32
C LEU A 234 7.50 3.82 -14.81
N LYS A 235 7.56 4.88 -14.00
CA LYS A 235 7.40 4.77 -12.53
C LYS A 235 6.01 4.26 -12.14
N LEU A 236 4.97 4.73 -12.81
CA LEU A 236 3.60 4.24 -12.61
C LEU A 236 3.48 2.77 -13.03
N GLN A 237 4.02 2.39 -14.19
CA GLN A 237 4.04 0.99 -14.64
C GLN A 237 4.73 0.08 -13.64
N LEU A 238 5.91 0.48 -13.16
CA LEU A 238 6.62 -0.24 -12.11
C LEU A 238 5.80 -0.34 -10.82
N CYS A 239 5.12 0.74 -10.41
CA CYS A 239 4.28 0.76 -9.22
C CYS A 239 3.09 -0.22 -9.33
N VAL A 240 2.43 -0.27 -10.50
CA VAL A 240 1.35 -1.20 -10.79
C VAL A 240 1.84 -2.65 -10.79
N GLN A 241 2.94 -2.95 -11.49
CA GLN A 241 3.50 -4.31 -11.51
C GLN A 241 3.95 -4.76 -10.12
N ALA A 242 4.66 -3.91 -9.38
CA ALA A 242 5.05 -4.20 -7.99
C ALA A 242 3.82 -4.48 -7.11
N SER A 243 2.73 -3.73 -7.27
CA SER A 243 1.49 -3.94 -6.52
C SER A 243 0.83 -5.28 -6.87
N ILE A 244 0.81 -5.67 -8.15
CA ILE A 244 0.30 -6.98 -8.59
C ILE A 244 1.13 -8.10 -7.96
N PHE A 245 2.46 -7.96 -7.98
CA PHE A 245 3.37 -8.92 -7.36
C PHE A 245 3.07 -9.07 -5.87
N VAL A 246 3.09 -7.96 -5.11
CA VAL A 246 2.84 -7.97 -3.67
C VAL A 246 1.46 -8.51 -3.31
N ALA A 247 0.42 -8.19 -4.09
CA ALA A 247 -0.93 -8.69 -3.85
C ALA A 247 -1.08 -10.21 -4.06
N GLN A 248 -0.16 -10.83 -4.80
CA GLN A 248 -0.13 -12.26 -5.07
C GLN A 248 0.63 -13.07 -4.03
N GLN A 249 1.71 -12.49 -3.50
CA GLN A 249 2.61 -13.18 -2.59
C GLN A 249 1.94 -13.51 -1.25
N PRO A 250 2.42 -14.57 -0.56
CA PRO A 250 2.16 -14.75 0.86
C PRO A 250 2.59 -13.49 1.63
N VAL A 251 1.82 -13.09 2.63
CA VAL A 251 1.92 -11.78 3.31
C VAL A 251 3.30 -11.49 3.90
N LEU A 252 4.08 -12.52 4.22
CA LEU A 252 5.39 -12.45 4.85
C LEU A 252 6.55 -12.77 3.88
N VAL A 253 6.26 -13.02 2.60
CA VAL A 253 7.24 -13.19 1.52
C VAL A 253 7.27 -11.89 0.72
N CYS A 254 8.20 -11.02 1.09
CA CYS A 254 8.20 -9.62 0.64
C CYS A 254 9.31 -9.32 -0.35
N GLU A 255 10.19 -10.28 -0.59
CA GLU A 255 11.30 -10.26 -1.54
C GLU A 255 11.39 -11.63 -2.22
N SER A 256 11.74 -11.63 -3.50
CA SER A 256 11.96 -12.83 -4.30
C SER A 256 13.13 -12.62 -5.27
N GLY A 257 13.43 -13.63 -6.09
CA GLY A 257 14.38 -13.46 -7.19
C GLY A 257 13.96 -12.34 -8.14
N GLU A 258 12.65 -12.19 -8.39
CA GLU A 258 12.06 -11.20 -9.28
C GLU A 258 11.88 -9.82 -8.61
N PHE A 259 11.47 -9.77 -7.34
CA PHE A 259 11.11 -8.53 -6.64
C PHE A 259 12.03 -8.21 -5.45
N SER A 260 12.59 -6.99 -5.44
CA SER A 260 13.30 -6.38 -4.31
C SER A 260 12.69 -5.02 -3.96
N TYR A 261 12.31 -4.86 -2.68
CA TYR A 261 11.75 -3.60 -2.19
C TYR A 261 12.77 -2.44 -2.25
N ASP A 262 14.04 -2.70 -1.92
CA ASP A 262 15.08 -1.68 -1.96
C ASP A 262 15.36 -1.22 -3.40
N PHE A 263 15.36 -2.16 -4.34
CA PHE A 263 15.53 -1.82 -5.76
C PHE A 263 14.31 -1.08 -6.32
N TYR A 264 13.10 -1.47 -5.92
CA TYR A 264 11.87 -0.70 -6.19
C TYR A 264 11.98 0.74 -5.68
N THR A 265 12.36 0.92 -4.43
CA THR A 265 12.50 2.25 -3.81
C THR A 265 13.57 3.09 -4.49
N ARG A 266 14.66 2.46 -4.96
CA ARG A 266 15.70 3.12 -5.76
C ARG A 266 15.14 3.59 -7.10
N CYS A 267 14.42 2.74 -7.83
CA CYS A 267 13.81 3.09 -9.13
C CYS A 267 12.81 4.25 -9.01
N GLN A 268 11.98 4.26 -7.96
CA GLN A 268 11.01 5.34 -7.74
C GLN A 268 11.68 6.71 -7.52
N LYS A 269 12.89 6.73 -6.96
CA LYS A 269 13.70 7.94 -6.72
C LYS A 269 14.65 8.30 -7.85
N SER A 270 14.83 7.40 -8.83
CA SER A 270 15.79 7.56 -9.92
C SER A 270 15.20 8.38 -11.06
N ASP A 271 16.05 9.08 -11.81
CA ASP A 271 15.70 9.67 -13.11
C ASP A 271 16.23 8.84 -14.31
N ASP A 272 16.82 7.69 -14.03
CA ASP A 272 17.33 6.75 -15.02
C ASP A 272 16.21 5.85 -15.58
N GLN A 273 15.81 6.11 -16.82
CA GLN A 273 14.77 5.33 -17.50
C GLN A 273 15.21 3.89 -17.82
N VAL A 274 16.50 3.66 -18.10
CA VAL A 274 17.01 2.33 -18.44
C VAL A 274 16.92 1.42 -17.22
N LEU A 275 17.35 1.93 -16.06
CA LEU A 275 17.24 1.23 -14.78
C LEU A 275 15.79 0.81 -14.47
N ILE A 276 14.83 1.72 -14.68
CA ILE A 276 13.41 1.46 -14.39
C ILE A 276 12.85 0.42 -15.37
N SER A 277 13.16 0.54 -16.67
CA SER A 277 12.72 -0.40 -17.70
C SER A 277 13.26 -1.81 -17.46
N GLN A 278 14.55 -1.96 -17.14
CA GLN A 278 15.14 -3.25 -16.80
C GLN A 278 14.44 -3.92 -15.62
N TYR A 279 14.04 -3.12 -14.62
CA TYR A 279 13.34 -3.68 -13.47
C TYR A 279 11.90 -4.09 -13.79
N ILE A 280 11.21 -3.30 -14.62
CA ILE A 280 9.89 -3.63 -15.16
C ILE A 280 9.91 -4.96 -15.92
N GLU A 281 10.93 -5.18 -16.76
CA GLU A 281 11.12 -6.42 -17.51
C GLU A 281 11.36 -7.61 -16.58
N LYS A 282 12.19 -7.42 -15.54
CA LYS A 282 12.48 -8.44 -14.53
C LYS A 282 11.22 -8.94 -13.79
N LEU A 283 10.23 -8.07 -13.55
CA LEU A 283 9.02 -8.45 -12.80
C LEU A 283 8.08 -9.38 -13.58
N ASN A 284 8.25 -9.54 -14.90
CA ASN A 284 7.55 -10.45 -15.81
C ASN A 284 6.09 -10.81 -15.41
N ILE A 285 5.22 -9.78 -15.40
CA ILE A 285 3.78 -9.86 -15.10
C ILE A 285 2.93 -9.71 -16.36
#